data_AF-A0A822Y7L5-F1
#
_entry.id   AF-A0A822Y7L5-F1
#
_cell.length_a   1.000
_cell.length_b   1.000
_cell.length_c   1.000
_cell.angle_alpha   90.00
_cell.angle_beta   90.00
_cell.angle_gamma   90.00
#
_symmetry.space_group_name_H-M   'P 1'
#
loop_
_entity.id
_entity.type
_entity.pdbx_description
1 polymer ?
#
loop_
_entity_poly.entity_id
_entity_poly.type
_entity_poly.pdbx_seq_one_letter_code
_entity_poly.pdbx_strand_id
1 'polypeptide(L)' 'MQVVPGYGHGVLRKTDPRYTCQREFALKHLPDDPLFQLVSKLYEVVPPILTQLGKVICLL' A
#
# COMPACT_ATOMS: atom_id res chain seq x y z
N MET A 1 -13.61 11.74 -8.88
CA MET A 1 -12.18 11.69 -8.54
C MET A 1 -11.78 10.23 -8.46
N GLN A 2 -10.95 9.73 -9.37
CA GLN A 2 -10.42 8.37 -9.24
C GLN A 2 -9.50 8.33 -8.02
N VAL A 3 -9.79 7.42 -7.11
CA VAL A 3 -8.99 7.17 -5.91
C VAL A 3 -8.45 5.75 -6.00
N VAL A 4 -7.21 5.55 -5.57
CA VAL A 4 -6.65 4.21 -5.47
C VAL A 4 -7.32 3.54 -4.26
N PRO A 5 -8.05 2.43 -4.45
CA PRO A 5 -8.67 1.71 -3.35
C PRO A 5 -7.60 1.30 -2.33
N GLY A 6 -7.89 1.49 -1.05
CA GLY A 6 -6.93 1.18 0.03
C GLY A 6 -5.94 2.29 0.35
N TYR A 7 -5.87 3.40 -0.40
CA TYR A 7 -5.02 4.56 -0.07
C TYR A 7 -5.85 5.81 0.23
N GLY A 8 -5.48 6.58 1.25
CA GLY A 8 -6.01 7.94 1.45
C GLY A 8 -6.98 8.15 2.61
N HIS A 9 -7.14 7.18 3.52
CA HIS A 9 -7.83 7.42 4.79
C HIS A 9 -6.90 8.23 5.72
N GLY A 10 -7.07 9.56 5.73
CA GLY A 10 -6.16 10.55 6.32
C GLY A 10 -6.02 10.55 7.84
N VAL A 11 -6.14 9.40 8.50
CA VAL A 11 -5.99 9.25 9.95
C VAL A 11 -4.58 8.81 10.33
N LEU A 12 -3.94 7.94 9.53
CA LEU A 12 -2.58 7.44 9.80
C LEU A 12 -1.55 8.15 8.92
N ARG A 13 -0.45 8.63 9.55
CA ARG A 13 0.70 9.25 8.88
C ARG A 13 1.77 8.25 8.46
N LYS A 14 1.54 6.96 8.73
CA LYS A 14 2.45 5.84 8.50
C LYS A 14 1.66 4.66 7.95
N THR A 15 2.34 3.74 7.29
CA THR A 15 1.77 2.46 6.84
C THR A 15 1.13 1.73 8.03
N ASP A 16 -0.09 1.23 7.84
CA ASP A 16 -0.81 0.51 8.89
C ASP A 16 -0.06 -0.78 9.27
N PRO A 17 0.18 -1.04 10.57
CA PRO A 17 0.86 -2.26 11.00
C PRO A 17 0.15 -3.55 10.53
N ARG A 18 -1.17 -3.52 10.32
CA ARG A 18 -1.96 -4.65 9.80
C ARG A 18 -1.58 -5.00 8.36
N TYR A 19 -1.24 -4.00 7.54
CA TYR A 19 -0.73 -4.22 6.18
C TYR A 19 0.67 -4.84 6.22
N THR A 20 1.54 -4.36 7.12
CA THR A 20 2.91 -4.89 7.27
C THR A 20 2.90 -6.37 7.63
N CYS A 21 2.06 -6.79 8.58
CA CYS A 21 1.91 -8.20 8.97
C CYS A 21 1.46 -9.08 7.78
N GLN A 22 0.49 -8.60 6.98
CA GLN A 22 0.01 -9.32 5.81
C GLN A 22 1.08 -9.43 4.71
N ARG A 23 1.85 -8.36 4.50
CA ARG A 23 2.97 -8.35 3.55
C ARG A 23 4.07 -9.32 3.97
N GLU A 24 4.43 -9.35 5.24
CA GLU A 24 5.44 -10.28 5.76
C GLU A 24 5.02 -11.75 5.61
N PHE A 25 3.74 -12.04 5.81
CA PHE A 25 3.18 -13.37 5.58
C PHE A 25 3.22 -13.74 4.09
N ALA A 26 2.77 -12.84 3.21
CA ALA A 26 2.77 -13.06 1.77
C ALA A 26 4.19 -13.23 1.20
N LEU A 27 5.18 -12.49 1.70
CA LEU A 27 6.59 -12.66 1.31
C LEU A 27 7.15 -14.04 1.69
N LYS A 28 6.71 -14.61 2.81
CA LYS A 28 7.20 -15.90 3.31
C LYS A 28 6.54 -17.10 2.65
N HIS A 29 5.30 -16.97 2.20
CA HIS A 29 4.50 -18.11 1.74
C HIS A 29 4.06 -18.04 0.28
N LEU A 30 3.97 -16.82 -0.28
CA LEU A 30 3.35 -16.58 -1.60
C LEU A 30 4.12 -15.48 -2.39
N PRO A 31 5.45 -15.52 -2.52
CA PRO A 31 6.21 -14.46 -3.18
C PRO A 31 5.96 -14.38 -4.70
N ASP A 32 5.63 -15.52 -5.33
CA ASP A 32 5.43 -15.64 -6.77
C ASP A 32 3.99 -15.36 -7.23
N ASP A 33 3.09 -15.03 -6.30
CA ASP A 33 1.71 -14.74 -6.66
C ASP A 33 1.63 -13.41 -7.46
N PRO A 34 1.02 -13.42 -8.65
CA PRO A 34 0.97 -12.24 -9.52
C PRO A 34 0.17 -11.08 -8.92
N LEU A 35 -0.82 -11.36 -8.06
CA LEU A 35 -1.57 -10.31 -7.36
C LEU A 35 -0.70 -9.70 -6.26
N PHE A 36 0.06 -10.52 -5.52
CA PHE A 36 1.02 -10.01 -4.54
C PHE A 36 2.09 -9.11 -5.18
N GLN A 37 2.64 -9.50 -6.32
CA GLN A 37 3.60 -8.68 -7.07
C GLN A 37 3.00 -7.34 -7.51
N LEU A 38 1.73 -7.33 -7.93
CA LEU A 38 1.02 -6.10 -8.29
C LEU A 38 0.86 -5.18 -7.07
N VAL A 39 0.43 -5.72 -5.93
CA VAL A 39 0.26 -4.98 -4.68
C VAL A 39 1.60 -4.44 -4.17
N SER A 40 2.68 -5.22 -4.28
CA SER A 40 4.03 -4.80 -3.91
C SER A 40 4.51 -3.62 -4.76
N LYS A 41 4.31 -3.68 -6.09
CA LYS A 41 4.63 -2.59 -7.02
C LYS A 41 3.80 -1.32 -6.74
N LEU A 42 2.50 -1.48 -6.44
CA LEU A 42 1.65 -0.35 -6.05
C LEU A 42 2.15 0.32 -4.78
N TYR A 43 2.62 -0.46 -3.80
CA TYR A 43 3.20 0.10 -2.58
C TYR A 43 4.46 0.94 -2.82
N GLU A 44 5.23 0.68 -3.87
CA GLU A 44 6.42 1.48 -4.20
C GLU A 44 6.07 2.74 -5.01
N VAL A 45 5.12 2.63 -5.93
CA VAL A 45 4.80 3.70 -6.90
C VAL A 45 3.77 4.70 -6.36
N VAL A 46 2.79 4.25 -5.58
CA VAL A 46 1.68 5.10 -5.12
C VAL A 46 2.08 6.13 -4.06
N PRO A 47 2.95 5.83 -3.07
CA PRO A 47 3.35 6.83 -2.07
C PRO A 47 3.96 8.13 -2.62
N PRO A 48 4.95 8.12 -3.53
CA PRO A 48 5.53 9.35 -4.05
C PRO A 48 4.49 10.18 -4.82
N ILE A 49 3.59 9.53 -5.56
CA ILE A 49 2.51 10.21 -6.30
C ILE A 49 1.51 10.87 -5.35
N LEU A 50 1.08 10.18 -4.30
CA LEU A 50 0.15 10.74 -3.32
C LEU A 50 0.78 11.90 -2.53
N THR A 51 2.07 11.79 -2.23
CA THR A 51 2.84 12.86 -1.57
C THR A 51 2.90 14.11 -2.45
N GLN A 52 3.15 13.94 -3.76
CA GLN A 52 3.14 15.05 -4.74
C GLN A 52 1.75 15.69 -4.88
N LEU A 53 0.68 14.90 -4.78
CA LEU A 53 -0.70 15.37 -4.84
C LEU A 53 -1.21 15.98 -3.51
N GLY A 54 -0.36 16.04 -2.48
CA GLY A 54 -0.73 16.55 -1.15
C GLY A 54 -1.74 15.68 -0.40
N LYS A 55 -1.89 14.41 -0.78
CA LYS A 55 -2.81 13.44 -0.15
C LYS A 55 -2.05 12.54 0.82
N VAL A 56 -2.68 12.25 1.96
CA VAL A 56 -2.09 11.40 3.01
C VAL A 56 -2.03 9.94 2.55
N ILE A 57 -0.89 9.28 2.74
CA ILE A 57 -0.72 7.84 2.53
C ILE A 57 -1.23 7.10 3.76
N CYS A 58 -2.26 6.28 3.58
CA CYS A 58 -2.69 5.29 4.55
C CYS A 58 -3.13 4.07 3.76
N LEU A 59 -2.31 3.00 3.73
CA LEU A 59 -2.78 1.67 3.35
C LEU A 59 -3.60 1.11 4.51
N LEU A 60 -4.88 0.82 4.30
CA LEU A 60 -5.75 0.17 5.28
C LEU A 60 -5.64 -1.35 5.27
#